data_AF-A0A3D0SDR7-F1
#
_entry.id   AF-A0A3D0SDR7-F1
#
_cell.length_a   1.000
_cell.length_b   1.000
_cell.length_c   1.000
_cell.angle_alpha   90.00
_cell.angle_beta   90.00
_cell.angle_gamma   90.00
#
_symmetry.space_group_name_H-M   'P 1'
#
loop_
_entity.id
_entity.type
_entity.pdbx_description
1 polymer ?
#
loop_
_entity_poly.entity_id
_entity_poly.type
_entity_poly.pdbx_seq_one_letter_code
_entity_poly.pdbx_strand_id
1 'polypeptide(L)' 'EAIEEANGLPHLQRIVTVMNDTGALNYTRQKAFEEADMAISALNVLPPSDYKQALIALAHIAVDRNS' A
#
# COMPACT_ATOMS: atom_id res chain seq x y z
N GLU A 1 -10.47 26.85 3.08
CA GLU A 1 -10.10 26.92 4.52
C GLU A 1 -8.97 25.98 4.94
N ALA A 2 -9.13 24.71 5.34
CA ALA A 2 -8.01 23.98 5.99
C ALA A 2 -6.80 23.61 5.10
N ILE A 3 -7.06 23.31 3.82
CA ILE A 3 -6.02 23.05 2.81
C ILE A 3 -5.48 24.37 2.22
N GLU A 4 -6.34 25.38 2.10
CA GLU A 4 -6.04 26.70 1.52
C GLU A 4 -5.22 27.58 2.47
N GLU A 5 -5.56 27.57 3.76
CA GLU A 5 -4.92 28.32 4.83
C GLU A 5 -3.86 27.50 5.59
N ALA A 6 -3.62 26.26 5.16
CA ALA A 6 -2.66 25.33 5.77
C ALA A 6 -2.86 25.09 7.29
N ASN A 7 -4.05 25.40 7.83
CA ASN A 7 -4.33 25.40 9.27
C ASN A 7 -4.51 24.00 9.88
N GLY A 8 -4.51 22.94 9.06
CA GLY A 8 -4.57 21.55 9.50
C GLY A 8 -3.21 20.93 9.88
N LEU A 9 -2.10 21.54 9.45
CA LEU A 9 -0.73 21.05 9.74
C LEU A 9 -0.41 20.91 11.24
N PRO A 10 -0.85 21.81 12.14
CA PRO A 10 -0.65 21.62 13.59
C PRO A 10 -1.27 20.34 14.15
N HIS A 11 -2.31 19.80 13.51
CA HIS A 11 -2.95 18.56 13.93
C HIS A 11 -2.29 17.32 13.32
N LEU A 12 -1.44 17.49 12.30
CA LEU A 12 -0.80 16.37 11.59
C LEU A 12 -0.01 15.48 12.55
N GLN A 13 0.76 16.07 13.47
CA GLN A 13 1.55 15.30 14.43
C GLN A 13 0.65 14.41 15.29
N ARG A 14 -0.46 14.96 15.79
CA ARG A 14 -1.44 14.22 16.58
C ARG A 14 -2.09 13.09 15.77
N ILE A 15 -2.43 13.35 14.50
CA ILE A 15 -3.01 12.35 13.61
C ILE A 15 -2.02 11.19 13.41
N VAL A 16 -0.75 11.50 13.11
CA VAL A 16 0.31 10.48 12.95
C VAL A 16 0.50 9.67 14.22
N THR A 17 0.51 10.31 15.40
CA THR A 17 0.55 9.60 16.69
C THR A 17 -0.62 8.64 16.85
N VAL A 18 -1.85 9.10 16.62
CA VAL A 18 -3.03 8.22 16.70
C VAL A 18 -2.96 7.06 15.70
N MET A 19 -2.50 7.30 14.48
CA MET A 19 -2.32 6.25 13.47
C MET A 19 -1.28 5.20 13.90
N ASN A 20 -0.20 5.62 14.57
CA ASN A 20 0.80 4.72 15.13
C ASN A 20 0.25 3.92 16.32
N ASP A 21 -0.41 4.60 17.26
CA ASP A 21 -0.96 3.97 18.48
C ASP A 21 -2.05 2.94 18.16
N THR A 22 -2.85 3.21 17.13
CA THR A 22 -3.88 2.29 16.63
C THR A 22 -3.33 1.19 15.72
N GLY A 23 -2.06 1.27 15.32
CA GLY A 23 -1.45 0.33 14.37
C GLY A 23 -2.02 0.43 12.95
N ALA A 24 -2.72 1.52 12.60
CA ALA A 24 -3.41 1.68 11.32
C ALA A 24 -2.46 1.59 10.12
N LEU A 25 -1.23 2.09 10.26
CA LEU A 25 -0.22 2.02 9.20
C LEU A 25 0.23 0.57 8.94
N ASN A 26 0.50 -0.20 9.99
CA ASN A 26 0.88 -1.60 9.88
C ASN A 26 -0.24 -2.44 9.27
N TYR A 27 -1.47 -2.23 9.75
CA TYR A 27 -2.65 -2.90 9.21
C TYR A 27 -2.83 -2.61 7.72
N THR A 28 -2.74 -1.33 7.32
CA THR A 28 -2.86 -0.93 5.91
C THR A 28 -1.75 -1.55 5.06
N ARG A 29 -0.52 -1.61 5.57
CA ARG A 29 0.61 -2.26 4.89
C ARG A 29 0.35 -3.76 4.70
N GLN A 30 -0.13 -4.45 5.73
CA GLN A 30 -0.49 -5.87 5.64
C GLN A 30 -1.58 -6.09 4.58
N LYS A 31 -2.65 -5.30 4.61
CA LYS A 31 -3.71 -5.38 3.60
C LYS A 31 -3.17 -5.17 2.18
N ALA A 32 -2.24 -4.25 1.98
CA ALA A 32 -1.61 -4.05 0.67
C ALA A 32 -0.88 -5.33 0.18
N PHE A 33 -0.12 -6.01 1.06
CA PHE A 33 0.51 -7.29 0.71
C PHE A 33 -0.51 -8.38 0.38
N GLU A 34 -1.59 -8.50 1.17
CA GLU A 34 -2.65 -9.46 0.92
C GLU A 34 -3.30 -9.26 -0.47
N GLU A 35 -3.55 -8.00 -0.86
CA GLU A 35 -4.09 -7.69 -2.20
C GLU A 35 -3.10 -8.03 -3.32
N ALA A 36 -1.79 -7.80 -3.13
CA ALA A 36 -0.79 -8.19 -4.11
C ALA A 36 -0.70 -9.72 -4.27
N ASP A 37 -0.78 -10.47 -3.18
CA ASP A 37 -0.79 -11.94 -3.21
C ASP A 37 -2.04 -12.48 -3.92
N MET A 38 -3.20 -11.85 -3.69
CA MET A 38 -4.43 -12.18 -4.43
C MET A 38 -4.30 -11.87 -5.93
N ALA A 39 -3.70 -10.74 -6.30
CA ALA A 39 -3.46 -10.39 -7.70
C ALA A 39 -2.52 -11.40 -8.38
N ILE A 40 -1.43 -11.79 -7.72
CA ILE A 40 -0.51 -12.84 -8.21
C ILE A 40 -1.24 -14.17 -8.36
N SER A 41 -2.05 -14.55 -7.37
CA SER A 41 -2.84 -15.78 -7.40
C SER A 41 -3.84 -15.81 -8.57
N ALA A 42 -4.43 -14.67 -8.92
CA ALA A 42 -5.32 -14.55 -10.07
C ALA A 42 -4.63 -14.81 -11.41
N LEU A 43 -3.31 -14.62 -11.50
CA LEU A 43 -2.52 -14.92 -12.71
C LEU A 43 -2.24 -16.41 -12.91
N ASN A 44 -2.59 -17.28 -11.94
CA ASN A 44 -2.30 -18.72 -12.02
C ASN A 44 -2.95 -19.41 -13.22
N VAL A 45 -4.12 -18.92 -13.66
CA VAL A 45 -4.84 -19.46 -14.82
C VAL A 45 -4.13 -19.22 -16.16
N LEU A 46 -3.16 -18.29 -16.19
CA LEU A 46 -2.44 -17.94 -17.41
C LEU A 46 -1.23 -18.88 -17.62
N PRO A 47 -0.94 -19.27 -18.87
CA PRO A 47 0.27 -20.04 -19.18
C PRO A 47 1.55 -19.26 -18.82
N PRO A 48 2.67 -19.95 -18.55
CA PRO A 48 3.96 -19.31 -18.34
C PRO A 48 4.35 -18.44 -19.54
N SER A 49 4.72 -17.19 -19.28
CA SER A 49 5.19 -16.23 -20.28
C SER A 49 5.94 -15.09 -19.60
N ASP A 50 6.75 -14.36 -20.36
CA ASP A 50 7.47 -13.18 -19.86
C ASP A 50 6.50 -12.11 -19.36
N TYR A 51 5.32 -11.98 -19.99
CA TYR A 51 4.27 -11.06 -19.54
C TYR A 51 3.68 -11.46 -18.19
N LYS A 52 3.46 -12.76 -17.94
CA LYS A 52 3.02 -13.25 -16.63
C LYS A 52 4.05 -12.90 -15.56
N GLN A 53 5.33 -13.09 -15.84
CA GLN A 53 6.41 -12.73 -14.90
C GLN A 53 6.49 -11.22 -14.66
N ALA A 54 6.33 -10.40 -15.70
CA ALA A 54 6.30 -8.96 -15.57
C ALA A 54 5.13 -8.46 -14.70
N LEU A 55 3.94 -9.06 -14.83
CA LEU A 55 2.78 -8.74 -14.00
C LEU A 55 2.99 -9.12 -12.53
N ILE A 56 3.63 -10.27 -12.25
CA ILE A 56 4.00 -10.68 -10.90
C ILE A 56 5.00 -9.68 -10.30
N ALA A 57 6.04 -9.32 -11.04
CA ALA A 57 7.02 -8.33 -10.60
C ALA A 57 6.36 -6.96 -10.30
N LEU A 58 5.42 -6.53 -11.14
CA LEU A 58 4.67 -5.30 -10.93
C LEU A 58 3.87 -5.31 -9.62
N ALA A 59 3.21 -6.43 -9.30
CA ALA A 59 2.46 -6.58 -8.05
C ALA A 59 3.38 -6.44 -6.82
N HIS A 60 4.57 -7.06 -6.85
CA HIS A 60 5.55 -6.91 -5.77
C HIS A 60 6.08 -5.48 -5.63
N ILE A 61 6.41 -4.81 -6.74
CA ILE A 61 6.90 -3.42 -6.73
C ILE A 61 5.84 -2.46 -6.16
N ALA A 62 4.55 -2.73 -6.39
CA ALA A 62 3.47 -1.88 -5.92
C ALA A 62 3.39 -1.80 -4.38
N VAL A 63 3.77 -2.88 -3.68
CA VAL A 63 3.66 -3.00 -2.22
C VAL A 63 5.00 -2.83 -1.50
N ASP A 64 6.11 -3.15 -2.15
CA ASP A 64 7.46 -3.03 -1.58
C ASP A 64 8.08 -1.67 -1.89
N ARG A 65 7.42 -0.61 -1.39
CA ARG A 65 7.95 0.75 -1.47
C ARG A 65 8.89 0.95 -0.28
N ASN A 66 10.19 0.80 -0.51
CA ASN A 66 11.18 1.30 0.44
C ASN A 66 10.98 2.81 0.61
N SER A 67 10.82 3.24 1.86
CA SER A 67 10.63 4.64 2.27
C SER A 67 11.97 5.35 2.38
#